data_AF-A0A821B2H7-F1
#
_entry.id   AF-A0A821B2H7-F1
#
_cell.length_a   1.000
_cell.length_b   1.000
_cell.length_c   1.000
_cell.angle_alpha   90.00
_cell.angle_beta   90.00
_cell.angle_gamma   90.00
#
_symmetry.space_group_name_H-M   'P 1'
#
loop_
_entity.id
_entity.type
_entity.pdbx_description
1 polymer ?
#
loop_
_entity_poly.entity_id
_entity_poly.type
_entity_poly.pdbx_seq_one_letter_code
_entity_poly.pdbx_strand_id
1 'polypeptide(L)'
;MGGVHDEQVRILILNENEDNNEKLFRLKTGWTLQIVLSAGLSSRKIRIFTNACLNENDQFQRNNYQELKWIYPSNTKYDDSNRYVSILCCQSGSFHYYFTIDGTTSKDNLNGQGYFQVESYLLWPDGSGEVLEQDCITCQSVLSKSLGPLSEWISRLEVTHHSGYNMIHFTPVQILNCISNSSYSISDHHKLNPLFQGTYEELKLLIDNMAKQWRILSITDLVYNHAANDCELLKQHPEAAYNL
;
A
#
# COMPACT_ATOMS: atom_id res chain seq x y z
N MET A 1 18.59 12.12 9.62
CA MET A 1 17.82 13.38 9.71
C MET A 1 17.92 14.04 8.35
N GLY A 2 16.84 14.11 7.58
CA GLY A 2 16.93 14.62 6.20
C GLY A 2 15.70 14.36 5.35
N GLY A 3 14.57 14.85 5.81
CA GLY A 3 13.32 14.92 5.07
C GLY A 3 12.40 15.73 5.96
N VAL A 4 12.34 17.04 5.75
CA VAL A 4 11.38 17.91 6.44
C VAL A 4 10.01 17.43 5.97
N HIS A 5 9.39 16.53 6.74
CA HIS A 5 7.98 16.24 6.57
C HIS A 5 7.29 17.55 6.87
N ASP A 6 6.81 18.22 5.82
CA ASP A 6 6.02 19.43 5.96
C ASP A 6 4.80 19.04 6.79
N GLU A 7 4.81 19.42 8.07
CA GLU A 7 3.76 19.07 9.01
C GLU A 7 2.48 19.72 8.52
N GLN A 8 1.59 18.89 7.97
CA GLN A 8 0.41 19.38 7.31
C GLN A 8 -0.85 18.79 7.93
N VAL A 9 -1.80 19.68 8.22
CA VAL A 9 -3.13 19.30 8.67
C VAL A 9 -4.07 19.25 7.47
N ARG A 10 -4.81 18.15 7.36
CA ARG A 10 -5.86 17.93 6.35
C ARG A 10 -7.18 17.70 7.05
N ILE A 11 -8.23 18.34 6.54
CA ILE A 11 -9.54 18.32 7.16
C ILE A 11 -10.48 17.44 6.35
N LEU A 12 -11.15 16.51 7.01
CA LEU A 12 -12.22 15.70 6.47
C LEU A 12 -13.52 16.04 7.21
N ILE A 13 -14.55 16.45 6.47
CA ILE A 13 -15.82 16.92 7.03
C ILE A 13 -16.85 15.79 6.92
N LEU A 14 -17.43 15.38 8.05
CA LEU A 14 -18.47 14.35 8.10
C LEU A 14 -19.85 14.92 7.79
N ASN A 15 -20.58 14.27 6.89
CA ASN A 15 -21.98 14.57 6.57
C ASN A 15 -22.87 13.37 6.92
N GLU A 16 -24.09 13.63 7.41
CA GLU A 16 -25.02 12.57 7.77
C GLU A 16 -25.35 11.67 6.58
N ASN A 17 -25.31 10.35 6.80
CA ASN A 17 -25.54 9.30 5.80
C ASN A 17 -24.58 9.35 4.61
N GLU A 18 -23.35 9.87 4.81
CA GLU A 18 -22.33 9.84 3.76
C GLU A 18 -21.80 8.41 3.54
N ASP A 19 -21.71 8.01 2.27
CA ASP A 19 -20.89 6.86 1.86
C ASP A 19 -19.78 7.36 0.93
N ASN A 20 -18.59 7.46 1.49
CA ASN A 20 -17.39 7.90 0.79
C ASN A 20 -16.46 6.71 0.48
N ASN A 21 -16.97 5.49 0.39
CA ASN A 21 -16.15 4.32 0.08
C ASN A 21 -15.43 4.41 -1.27
N GLU A 22 -16.04 5.07 -2.24
CA GLU A 22 -15.46 5.27 -3.58
C GLU A 22 -14.72 6.61 -3.72
N LYS A 23 -14.76 7.48 -2.70
CA LYS A 23 -14.08 8.77 -2.75
C LYS A 23 -12.66 8.64 -2.24
N LEU A 24 -11.73 9.08 -3.09
CA LEU A 24 -10.32 9.03 -2.76
C LEU A 24 -9.89 10.25 -1.94
N PHE A 25 -9.53 10.02 -0.68
CA PHE A 25 -8.95 11.04 0.19
C PHE A 25 -7.48 10.69 0.48
N ARG A 26 -6.55 11.41 -0.14
CA ARG A 26 -5.09 11.13 -0.06
C ARG A 26 -4.40 11.98 1.00
N LEU A 27 -3.50 11.33 1.72
CA LEU A 27 -2.66 11.87 2.78
C LEU A 27 -1.24 11.36 2.59
N LYS A 28 -0.26 12.04 3.18
CA LYS A 28 1.13 11.56 3.22
C LYS A 28 1.50 11.13 4.63
N THR A 29 2.43 10.19 4.75
CA THR A 29 2.97 9.78 6.05
C THR A 29 3.61 11.00 6.75
N GLY A 30 3.31 11.22 8.03
CA GLY A 30 3.69 12.40 8.80
C GLY A 30 2.63 13.51 8.84
N TRP A 31 1.61 13.49 7.97
CA TRP A 31 0.50 14.44 8.04
C TRP A 31 -0.48 14.13 9.16
N THR A 32 -1.27 15.12 9.56
CA THR A 32 -2.37 14.95 10.51
C THR A 32 -3.72 15.07 9.80
N LEU A 33 -4.55 14.04 9.93
CA LEU A 33 -5.95 14.07 9.51
C LEU A 33 -6.80 14.56 10.69
N GLN A 34 -7.47 15.70 10.51
CA GLN A 34 -8.51 16.18 11.40
C GLN A 34 -9.88 15.86 10.81
N ILE A 35 -10.70 15.17 11.58
CA ILE A 35 -12.09 14.90 11.21
C ILE A 35 -12.99 15.84 12.00
N VAL A 36 -13.79 16.62 11.27
CA VAL A 36 -14.71 17.62 11.80
C VAL A 36 -16.14 17.31 11.41
N LEU A 37 -17.10 17.86 12.16
CA LEU A 37 -18.52 17.67 11.89
C LEU A 37 -19.04 18.78 10.96
N SER A 38 -19.91 18.41 10.02
CA SER A 38 -20.75 19.38 9.31
C SER A 38 -21.76 20.05 10.25
N ALA A 39 -22.35 21.16 9.80
CA ALA A 39 -23.34 21.91 10.58
C ALA A 39 -24.53 21.04 11.05
N GLY A 40 -25.02 20.11 10.20
CA GLY A 40 -26.14 19.23 10.53
C GLY A 40 -25.82 18.17 11.61
N LEU A 41 -24.54 17.91 11.85
CA LEU A 41 -24.04 16.94 12.83
C LEU A 41 -23.53 17.58 14.13
N SER A 42 -23.28 18.90 14.12
CA SER A 42 -22.64 19.64 15.22
C SER A 42 -23.30 19.43 16.58
N SER A 43 -24.63 19.45 16.66
CA SER A 43 -25.40 19.30 17.90
C SER A 43 -25.66 17.84 18.33
N ARG A 44 -25.19 16.86 17.55
CA ARG A 44 -25.46 15.44 17.79
C ARG A 44 -24.31 14.75 18.53
N LYS A 45 -24.62 13.66 19.22
CA LYS A 45 -23.62 12.87 19.97
C LYS A 45 -22.95 11.85 19.07
N ILE A 46 -21.84 12.23 18.47
CA ILE A 46 -21.16 11.41 17.46
C ILE A 46 -19.97 10.68 18.05
N ARG A 47 -19.81 9.41 17.65
CA ARG A 47 -18.63 8.59 17.93
C ARG A 47 -17.99 8.20 16.61
N ILE A 48 -16.67 8.33 16.52
CA ILE A 48 -15.91 8.08 15.30
C ILE A 48 -14.95 6.94 15.57
N PHE A 49 -14.89 5.99 14.65
CA PHE A 49 -14.06 4.81 14.74
C PHE A 49 -13.18 4.70 13.51
N THR A 50 -11.96 4.20 13.68
CA THR A 50 -11.03 3.92 12.57
C THR A 50 -10.23 2.67 12.82
N ASN A 51 -9.83 1.98 11.75
CA ASN A 51 -8.86 0.89 11.82
C ASN A 51 -7.41 1.35 11.54
N ALA A 52 -7.19 2.66 11.46
CA ALA A 52 -5.85 3.22 11.32
C ALA A 52 -4.97 2.94 12.55
N CYS A 53 -3.69 2.68 12.29
CA CYS A 53 -2.66 2.64 13.32
C CYS A 53 -2.54 4.04 13.94
N LEU A 54 -2.62 4.14 15.27
CA LEU A 54 -2.52 5.43 15.97
C LEU A 54 -1.09 5.69 16.45
N ASN A 55 -0.27 4.65 16.55
CA ASN A 55 1.14 4.72 16.88
C ASN A 55 1.98 4.01 15.81
N GLU A 56 3.26 4.38 15.69
CA GLU A 56 4.20 3.77 14.73
C GLU A 56 4.36 2.26 14.92
N ASN A 57 4.30 1.78 16.16
CA ASN A 57 4.49 0.36 16.50
C ASN A 57 3.21 -0.48 16.41
N ASP A 58 2.06 0.13 16.12
CA ASP A 58 0.81 -0.62 16.02
C ASP A 58 0.84 -1.55 14.79
N GLN A 59 0.31 -2.77 14.94
CA GLN A 59 0.12 -3.66 13.80
C GLN A 59 -1.26 -3.44 13.19
N PHE A 60 -1.31 -3.15 11.89
CA PHE A 60 -2.57 -2.94 11.20
C PHE A 60 -3.43 -4.21 11.19
N GLN A 61 -4.69 -4.07 11.60
CA GLN A 61 -5.71 -5.12 11.56
C GLN A 61 -6.99 -4.57 10.94
N ARG A 62 -7.31 -5.02 9.71
CA ARG A 62 -8.41 -4.48 8.89
C ARG A 62 -9.77 -4.41 9.61
N ASN A 63 -10.05 -5.39 10.47
CA ASN A 63 -11.35 -5.55 11.14
C ASN A 63 -11.35 -5.03 12.58
N ASN A 64 -10.23 -4.51 13.08
CA ASN A 64 -10.13 -3.97 14.43
C ASN A 64 -10.28 -2.44 14.37
N TYR A 65 -11.24 -1.89 15.10
CA TYR A 65 -11.54 -0.46 15.09
C TYR A 65 -11.35 0.13 16.47
N GLN A 66 -10.72 1.30 16.50
CA GLN A 66 -10.51 2.08 17.72
C GLN A 66 -11.38 3.33 17.69
N GLU A 67 -11.97 3.66 18.83
CA GLU A 67 -12.73 4.90 18.99
C GLU A 67 -11.79 6.09 19.17
N LEU A 68 -12.03 7.14 18.41
CA LEU A 68 -11.26 8.37 18.47
C LEU A 68 -11.78 9.30 19.56
N LYS A 69 -10.86 9.95 20.28
CA LYS A 69 -11.19 10.89 21.35
C LYS A 69 -11.36 12.30 20.80
N TRP A 70 -12.48 12.93 21.15
CA TRP A 70 -12.74 14.32 20.80
C TRP A 70 -11.77 15.27 21.48
N ILE A 71 -11.25 16.22 20.69
CA ILE A 71 -10.44 17.35 21.12
C ILE A 71 -11.33 18.60 21.06
N TYR A 72 -11.31 19.38 22.14
CA TYR A 72 -12.10 20.60 22.30
C TYR A 72 -11.14 21.79 22.41
N PRO A 73 -10.97 22.58 21.34
CA PRO A 73 -10.08 23.74 21.35
C PRO A 73 -10.53 24.86 22.28
N SER A 74 -11.85 25.01 22.46
CA SER A 74 -12.42 26.00 23.36
C SER A 74 -12.26 25.54 24.81
N ASN A 75 -11.65 26.37 25.66
CA ASN A 75 -11.55 26.12 27.10
C ASN A 75 -12.86 26.43 27.85
N THR A 76 -13.92 26.82 27.14
CA THR A 76 -15.21 27.12 27.75
C THR A 76 -16.10 25.88 27.76
N LYS A 77 -16.75 25.62 28.90
CA LYS A 77 -17.54 24.39 29.14
C LYS A 77 -18.74 24.22 28.18
N TYR A 78 -19.10 25.25 27.41
CA TYR A 78 -20.34 25.33 26.65
C TYR A 78 -20.15 25.49 25.14
N ASP A 79 -18.92 25.55 24.65
CA ASP A 79 -18.61 25.69 23.24
C ASP A 79 -17.98 24.41 22.70
N ASP A 80 -18.81 23.57 22.09
CA ASP A 80 -18.40 22.32 21.42
C ASP A 80 -18.40 22.45 19.89
N SER A 81 -18.57 23.66 19.36
CA SER A 81 -18.83 23.93 17.95
C SER A 81 -17.65 23.61 17.02
N ASN A 82 -16.42 23.70 17.54
CA ASN A 82 -15.17 23.49 16.80
C ASN A 82 -14.42 22.22 17.22
N ARG A 83 -15.10 21.26 17.86
CA ARG A 83 -14.48 19.99 18.23
C ARG A 83 -14.06 19.18 17.00
N TYR A 84 -12.97 18.45 17.13
CA TYR A 84 -12.46 17.56 16.10
C TYR A 84 -11.86 16.30 16.71
N VAL A 85 -11.66 15.27 15.91
CA VAL A 85 -10.76 14.15 16.23
C VAL A 85 -9.53 14.23 15.34
N SER A 86 -8.41 13.74 15.83
CA SER A 86 -7.12 13.86 15.15
C SER A 86 -6.47 12.50 15.01
N ILE A 87 -5.94 12.21 13.82
CA ILE A 87 -5.18 11.00 13.50
C ILE A 87 -3.84 11.45 12.90
N LEU A 88 -2.74 11.06 13.53
CA LEU A 88 -1.41 11.21 12.94
C LEU A 88 -1.19 10.06 11.95
N CYS A 89 -0.84 10.39 10.70
CA CYS A 89 -0.60 9.39 9.65
C CYS A 89 0.78 8.77 9.83
N CYS A 90 0.92 7.82 10.75
CA CYS A 90 2.22 7.21 11.08
C CYS A 90 2.64 6.07 10.14
N GLN A 91 1.69 5.45 9.44
CA GLN A 91 1.94 4.33 8.54
C GLN A 91 1.24 4.54 7.19
N SER A 92 1.91 4.16 6.11
CA SER A 92 1.30 4.15 4.77
C SER A 92 0.33 2.98 4.62
N GLY A 93 -0.82 3.22 4.00
CA GLY A 93 -1.85 2.20 3.82
C GLY A 93 -3.20 2.78 3.43
N SER A 94 -4.20 1.92 3.37
CA SER A 94 -5.60 2.30 3.19
C SER A 94 -6.35 2.01 4.48
N PHE A 95 -6.94 3.05 5.05
CA PHE A 95 -7.62 2.99 6.34
C PHE A 95 -9.08 3.39 6.19
N HIS A 96 -9.92 2.71 6.96
CA HIS A 96 -11.36 2.92 7.01
C HIS A 96 -11.72 3.75 8.24
N TYR A 97 -12.74 4.59 8.08
CA TYR A 97 -13.42 5.22 9.20
C TYR A 97 -14.94 5.04 9.06
N TYR A 98 -15.62 5.03 10.19
CA TYR A 98 -17.08 5.15 10.25
C TYR A 98 -17.49 5.93 11.50
N PHE A 99 -18.73 6.40 11.54
CA PHE A 99 -19.26 7.07 12.71
C PHE A 99 -20.72 6.72 12.98
N THR A 100 -21.13 6.88 14.24
CA THR A 100 -22.50 6.66 14.73
C THR A 100 -23.02 7.94 15.39
N ILE A 101 -24.30 8.24 15.23
CA ILE A 101 -24.97 9.45 15.73
C ILE A 101 -25.73 9.20 17.05
N ASP A 102 -26.13 7.95 17.29
CA ASP A 102 -26.91 7.53 18.46
C ASP A 102 -26.03 7.19 19.68
N GLY A 103 -24.71 7.35 19.55
CA GLY A 103 -23.74 7.00 20.58
C GLY A 103 -23.49 5.50 20.75
N THR A 104 -23.97 4.66 19.83
CA THR A 104 -23.66 3.22 19.84
C THR A 104 -22.24 2.94 19.37
N THR A 105 -21.69 1.78 19.76
CA THR A 105 -20.41 1.26 19.24
C THR A 105 -20.59 0.27 18.09
N SER A 106 -21.83 -0.11 17.77
CA SER A 106 -22.06 -1.15 16.78
C SER A 106 -21.83 -0.61 15.39
N LYS A 107 -20.98 -1.29 14.61
CA LYS A 107 -20.77 -0.98 13.20
C LYS A 107 -22.05 -1.15 12.38
N ASP A 108 -22.97 -2.01 12.81
CA ASP A 108 -24.26 -2.24 12.13
C ASP A 108 -25.18 -1.00 12.11
N ASN A 109 -24.92 -0.04 13.01
CA ASN A 109 -25.68 1.22 13.12
C ASN A 109 -24.91 2.43 12.59
N LEU A 110 -23.97 2.22 11.66
CA LEU A 110 -23.20 3.33 11.09
C LEU A 110 -24.12 4.35 10.39
N ASN A 111 -23.81 5.63 10.58
CA ASN A 111 -24.51 6.75 9.93
C ASN A 111 -23.63 7.47 8.91
N GLY A 112 -22.47 6.89 8.60
CA GLY A 112 -21.60 7.30 7.52
C GLY A 112 -20.23 6.67 7.63
N GLN A 113 -19.53 6.58 6.51
CA GLN A 113 -18.23 5.91 6.40
C GLN A 113 -17.42 6.38 5.20
N GLY A 114 -16.13 6.04 5.21
CA GLY A 114 -15.27 6.24 4.06
C GLY A 114 -13.87 5.68 4.27
N TYR A 115 -13.04 5.85 3.25
CA TYR A 115 -11.63 5.51 3.30
C TYR A 115 -10.75 6.75 3.15
N PHE A 116 -9.58 6.70 3.78
CA PHE A 116 -8.47 7.58 3.45
C PHE A 116 -7.22 6.74 3.17
N GLN A 117 -6.39 7.24 2.26
CA GLN A 117 -5.17 6.59 1.83
C GLN A 117 -3.98 7.43 2.30
N VAL A 118 -3.07 6.80 3.05
CA VAL A 118 -1.77 7.38 3.40
C VAL A 118 -0.74 6.82 2.43
N GLU A 119 -0.18 7.69 1.60
CA GLU A 119 0.83 7.36 0.60
C GLU A 119 2.14 6.88 1.27
N SER A 120 2.79 5.93 0.62
CA SER A 120 4.13 5.48 0.98
C SER A 120 5.20 6.38 0.36
N TYR A 121 6.34 6.46 1.04
CA TYR A 121 7.56 7.06 0.49
C TYR A 121 8.45 5.97 -0.08
N LEU A 122 8.99 6.21 -1.27
CA LEU A 122 10.03 5.37 -1.85
C LEU A 122 11.38 5.98 -1.49
N LEU A 123 12.14 5.33 -0.62
CA LEU A 123 13.46 5.81 -0.21
C LEU A 123 14.55 5.17 -1.05
N TRP A 124 15.57 5.94 -1.40
CA TRP A 124 16.78 5.38 -2.01
C TRP A 124 17.59 4.57 -0.98
N PRO A 125 17.91 3.29 -1.25
CA PRO A 125 18.65 2.45 -0.32
C PRO A 125 20.17 2.69 -0.34
N ASP A 126 20.62 3.85 -0.82
CA ASP A 126 22.02 4.28 -0.91
C ASP A 126 22.51 5.01 0.37
N GLY A 127 21.61 5.21 1.35
CA GLY A 127 21.91 5.89 2.60
C GLY A 127 21.84 7.42 2.54
N SER A 128 21.50 8.00 1.38
CA SER A 128 21.29 9.45 1.22
C SER A 128 20.11 9.96 2.05
N GLY A 129 19.11 9.11 2.29
CA GLY A 129 17.84 9.50 2.89
C GLY A 129 16.91 10.24 1.92
N GLU A 130 17.28 10.32 0.64
CA GLU A 130 16.46 10.96 -0.38
C GLU A 130 15.22 10.10 -0.73
N VAL A 131 14.12 10.80 -1.00
CA VAL A 131 12.85 10.20 -1.42
C VAL A 131 12.73 10.29 -2.94
N LEU A 132 12.36 9.20 -3.59
CA LEU A 132 11.82 9.20 -4.94
C LEU A 132 10.35 9.59 -4.88
N GLU A 133 10.05 10.82 -5.32
CA GLU A 133 8.67 11.27 -5.50
C GLU A 133 7.95 10.40 -6.53
N GLN A 134 6.68 10.06 -6.25
CA GLN A 134 5.91 9.13 -7.09
C GLN A 134 5.74 9.65 -8.53
N ASP A 135 5.58 10.97 -8.69
CA ASP A 135 5.46 11.63 -10.00
C ASP A 135 6.79 11.62 -10.80
N CYS A 136 7.90 11.27 -10.16
CA CYS A 136 9.21 11.14 -10.79
C CYS A 136 9.55 9.70 -11.19
N ILE A 137 8.65 8.73 -11.01
CA ILE A 137 8.88 7.34 -11.41
C ILE A 137 8.93 7.24 -12.94
N THR A 138 10.04 6.72 -13.45
CA THR A 138 10.22 6.34 -14.85
C THR A 138 10.53 4.85 -14.88
N CYS A 139 9.54 4.05 -15.29
CA CYS A 139 9.59 2.60 -15.19
C CYS A 139 9.77 1.94 -16.56
N GLN A 140 10.72 1.02 -16.68
CA GLN A 140 10.85 0.14 -17.84
C GLN A 140 10.37 -1.27 -17.48
N SER A 141 9.42 -1.79 -18.26
CA SER A 141 8.99 -3.18 -18.14
C SER A 141 9.89 -4.11 -18.96
N VAL A 142 10.34 -5.19 -18.35
CA VAL A 142 11.17 -6.21 -19.00
C VAL A 142 10.55 -7.61 -18.86
N LEU A 143 10.62 -8.39 -19.94
CA LEU A 143 10.26 -9.80 -19.91
C LEU A 143 11.39 -10.57 -19.23
N SER A 144 11.22 -10.92 -17.96
CA SER A 144 12.25 -11.58 -17.13
C SER A 144 12.79 -12.85 -17.81
N LYS A 145 11.91 -13.67 -18.41
CA LYS A 145 12.29 -14.86 -19.18
C LYS A 145 13.22 -14.59 -20.37
N SER A 146 13.31 -13.35 -20.85
CA SER A 146 14.19 -12.95 -21.95
C SER A 146 15.54 -12.41 -21.47
N LEU A 147 15.76 -12.29 -20.17
CA LEU A 147 17.03 -11.83 -19.59
C LEU A 147 18.07 -12.96 -19.44
N GLY A 148 17.68 -14.23 -19.60
CA GLY A 148 18.62 -15.35 -19.50
C GLY A 148 19.13 -15.57 -18.06
N PRO A 149 20.32 -16.17 -17.88
CA PRO A 149 20.91 -16.41 -16.56
C PRO A 149 21.11 -15.12 -15.76
N LEU A 150 20.95 -15.15 -14.43
CA LEU A 150 21.10 -13.96 -13.56
C LEU A 150 22.45 -13.25 -13.75
N SER A 151 23.52 -14.00 -14.06
CA SER A 151 24.86 -13.46 -14.30
C SER A 151 24.92 -12.48 -15.48
N GLU A 152 23.97 -12.54 -16.40
CA GLU A 152 23.88 -11.66 -17.58
C GLU A 152 22.88 -10.51 -17.40
N TRP A 153 22.11 -10.48 -16.32
CA TRP A 153 21.05 -9.48 -16.15
C TRP A 153 21.62 -8.08 -16.06
N ILE A 154 22.71 -7.87 -15.32
CA ILE A 154 23.35 -6.56 -15.17
C ILE A 154 23.72 -5.99 -16.55
N SER A 155 24.47 -6.72 -17.37
CA SER A 155 24.88 -6.23 -18.69
C SER A 155 23.69 -5.97 -19.62
N ARG A 156 22.64 -6.80 -19.54
CA ARG A 156 21.41 -6.61 -20.34
C ARG A 156 20.56 -5.41 -19.87
N LEU A 157 20.64 -5.05 -18.58
CA LEU A 157 19.89 -3.94 -17.97
C LEU A 157 20.67 -2.63 -17.95
N GLU A 158 21.95 -2.61 -18.35
CA GLU A 158 22.74 -1.37 -18.50
C GLU A 158 22.05 -0.35 -19.41
N VAL A 159 21.40 -0.81 -20.48
CA VAL A 159 20.64 0.07 -21.38
C VAL A 159 19.51 0.81 -20.64
N THR A 160 18.84 0.14 -19.71
CA THR A 160 17.80 0.73 -18.86
C THR A 160 18.38 1.84 -18.00
N HIS A 161 19.50 1.54 -17.34
CA HIS A 161 20.21 2.50 -16.49
C HIS A 161 20.69 3.72 -17.27
N HIS A 162 21.40 3.53 -18.38
CA HIS A 162 21.93 4.61 -19.19
C HIS A 162 20.85 5.44 -19.90
N SER A 163 19.65 4.88 -20.07
CA SER A 163 18.49 5.61 -20.60
C SER A 163 17.80 6.50 -19.56
N GLY A 164 18.21 6.45 -18.30
CA GLY A 164 17.69 7.30 -17.22
C GLY A 164 16.42 6.79 -16.53
N TYR A 165 16.04 5.53 -16.74
CA TYR A 165 14.97 4.91 -15.96
C TYR A 165 15.39 4.72 -14.51
N ASN A 166 14.47 4.92 -13.57
CA ASN A 166 14.70 4.79 -12.14
C ASN A 166 13.89 3.66 -11.47
N MET A 167 13.15 2.90 -12.27
CA MET A 167 12.46 1.69 -11.84
C MET A 167 12.44 0.64 -12.95
N ILE A 168 12.63 -0.63 -12.58
CA ILE A 168 12.42 -1.77 -13.48
C ILE A 168 11.20 -2.56 -13.01
N HIS A 169 10.27 -2.81 -13.92
CA HIS A 169 9.19 -3.75 -13.72
C HIS A 169 9.56 -5.10 -14.35
N PHE A 170 9.73 -6.11 -13.52
CA PHE A 170 9.96 -7.48 -13.94
C PHE A 170 8.62 -8.20 -14.07
N THR A 171 8.37 -8.83 -15.23
CA THR A 171 7.32 -9.86 -15.29
C THR A 171 7.66 -11.00 -14.32
N PRO A 172 6.70 -11.88 -13.95
CA PRO A 172 6.93 -12.91 -12.95
C PRO A 172 8.23 -13.71 -13.17
N VAL A 173 9.02 -13.83 -12.11
CA VAL A 173 10.31 -14.52 -12.09
C VAL A 173 10.19 -15.99 -11.67
N GLN A 174 8.98 -16.41 -11.35
CA GLN A 174 8.65 -17.74 -10.86
C GLN A 174 8.71 -18.80 -11.97
N ILE A 175 8.63 -20.08 -11.57
CA ILE A 175 8.56 -21.19 -12.53
C ILE A 175 7.32 -21.04 -13.41
N LEU A 176 7.54 -21.05 -14.72
CA LEU A 176 6.48 -20.97 -15.72
C LEU A 176 6.12 -22.36 -16.25
N ASN A 177 4.92 -22.47 -16.79
CA ASN A 177 4.45 -23.65 -17.51
C ASN A 177 5.37 -23.95 -18.71
N CYS A 178 5.89 -25.18 -18.78
CA CYS A 178 6.92 -25.53 -19.76
C CYS A 178 6.43 -25.55 -21.22
N ILE A 179 5.13 -25.78 -21.44
CA ILE A 179 4.54 -25.88 -22.78
C ILE A 179 4.22 -24.50 -23.34
N SER A 180 3.45 -23.70 -22.59
CA SER A 180 3.06 -22.36 -23.05
C SER A 180 4.20 -21.35 -22.91
N ASN A 181 5.05 -21.52 -21.89
CA ASN A 181 6.12 -20.59 -21.51
C ASN A 181 5.62 -19.14 -21.39
N SER A 182 4.35 -18.95 -21.04
CA SER A 182 3.76 -17.63 -20.81
C SER A 182 4.26 -17.06 -19.48
N SER A 183 4.67 -15.79 -19.45
CA SER A 183 5.16 -15.13 -18.22
C SER A 183 4.13 -15.09 -17.09
N TYR A 184 2.85 -15.26 -17.40
CA TYR A 184 1.75 -15.23 -16.42
C TYR A 184 1.17 -16.62 -16.12
N SER A 185 1.64 -17.67 -16.79
CA SER A 185 1.25 -19.05 -16.49
C SER A 185 2.25 -19.66 -15.51
N ILE A 186 2.07 -19.37 -14.22
CA ILE A 186 2.99 -19.74 -13.15
C ILE A 186 2.66 -21.14 -12.62
N SER A 187 3.62 -22.07 -12.71
CA SER A 187 3.48 -23.45 -12.22
C SER A 187 3.86 -23.60 -10.75
N ASP A 188 4.80 -22.80 -10.25
CA ASP A 188 5.18 -22.78 -8.84
C ASP A 188 5.51 -21.35 -8.40
N HIS A 189 4.63 -20.75 -7.60
CA HIS A 189 4.75 -19.36 -7.13
C HIS A 189 5.91 -19.16 -6.14
N HIS A 190 6.41 -20.24 -5.52
CA HIS A 190 7.42 -20.18 -4.46
C HIS A 190 8.83 -20.46 -4.94
N LYS A 191 9.02 -20.80 -6.22
CA LYS A 191 10.33 -21.13 -6.78
C LYS A 191 10.71 -20.21 -7.91
N LEU A 192 11.98 -19.83 -7.95
CA LEU A 192 12.55 -19.05 -9.03
C LEU A 192 12.62 -19.89 -10.31
N ASN A 193 12.42 -19.28 -11.47
CA ASN A 193 12.53 -19.95 -12.75
C ASN A 193 13.97 -20.52 -12.95
N PRO A 194 14.13 -21.84 -13.20
CA PRO A 194 15.44 -22.46 -13.40
C PRO A 194 16.23 -21.87 -14.58
N LEU A 195 15.56 -21.22 -15.54
CA LEU A 195 16.19 -20.52 -16.65
C LEU A 195 17.24 -19.50 -16.18
N PHE A 196 17.01 -18.90 -15.00
CA PHE A 196 17.88 -17.88 -14.45
C PHE A 196 19.13 -18.45 -13.79
N GLN A 197 19.21 -19.78 -13.59
CA GLN A 197 20.37 -20.47 -13.05
C GLN A 197 20.89 -19.86 -11.74
N GLY A 198 19.98 -19.51 -10.84
CA GLY A 198 20.33 -18.91 -9.57
C GLY A 198 19.25 -19.08 -8.50
N THR A 199 19.41 -18.38 -7.38
CA THR A 199 18.49 -18.43 -6.24
C THR A 199 17.81 -17.09 -5.96
N TYR A 200 16.81 -17.08 -5.08
CA TYR A 200 16.18 -15.82 -4.65
C TYR A 200 17.14 -14.92 -3.87
N GLU A 201 18.11 -15.49 -3.16
CA GLU A 201 19.16 -14.72 -2.47
C GLU A 201 20.07 -14.00 -3.48
N GLU A 202 20.46 -14.67 -4.57
CA GLU A 202 21.25 -14.08 -5.64
C GLU A 202 20.46 -13.01 -6.40
N LEU A 203 19.19 -13.27 -6.72
CA LEU A 203 18.29 -12.28 -7.31
C LEU A 203 18.12 -11.06 -6.39
N LYS A 204 17.94 -11.29 -5.09
CA LYS A 204 17.85 -10.22 -4.09
C LYS A 204 19.13 -9.39 -4.08
N LEU A 205 20.30 -10.03 -4.06
CA LEU A 205 21.59 -9.32 -4.08
C LEU A 205 21.72 -8.47 -5.35
N LEU A 206 21.32 -8.99 -6.50
CA LEU A 206 21.32 -8.27 -7.77
C LEU A 206 20.40 -7.03 -7.72
N ILE A 207 19.16 -7.19 -7.24
CA ILE A 207 18.19 -6.09 -7.08
C ILE A 207 18.70 -5.04 -6.09
N ASP A 208 19.23 -5.46 -4.94
CA ASP A 208 19.80 -4.55 -3.94
C ASP A 208 21.00 -3.76 -4.52
N ASN A 209 21.83 -4.40 -5.35
CA ASN A 209 22.96 -3.75 -6.02
C ASN A 209 22.48 -2.71 -7.03
N MET A 210 21.48 -3.03 -7.87
CA MET A 210 20.90 -2.04 -8.79
C MET A 210 20.28 -0.85 -8.04
N ALA A 211 19.57 -1.12 -6.95
CA ALA A 211 18.96 -0.06 -6.16
C ALA A 211 20.00 0.86 -5.50
N LYS A 212 21.12 0.32 -5.03
CA LYS A 212 22.20 1.08 -4.39
C LYS A 212 23.13 1.79 -5.38
N GLN A 213 23.55 1.09 -6.43
CA GLN A 213 24.58 1.58 -7.35
C GLN A 213 24.01 2.39 -8.51
N TRP A 214 22.82 2.00 -9.00
CA TRP A 214 22.20 2.62 -10.17
C TRP A 214 21.02 3.51 -9.82
N ARG A 215 20.58 3.51 -8.55
CA ARG A 215 19.33 4.16 -8.11
C ARG A 215 18.16 3.73 -8.97
N ILE A 216 18.02 2.42 -9.11
CA ILE A 216 16.91 1.77 -9.83
C ILE A 216 16.17 0.86 -8.86
N LEU A 217 14.92 1.21 -8.54
CA LEU A 217 14.04 0.35 -7.77
C LEU A 217 13.46 -0.76 -8.65
N SER A 218 12.87 -1.77 -8.03
CA SER A 218 12.29 -2.90 -8.76
C SER A 218 10.91 -3.25 -8.24
N ILE A 219 10.01 -3.60 -9.17
CA ILE A 219 8.69 -4.16 -8.88
C ILE A 219 8.48 -5.41 -9.71
N THR A 220 7.56 -6.27 -9.28
CA THR A 220 7.16 -7.47 -10.01
C THR A 220 5.64 -7.60 -10.01
N ASP A 221 5.12 -8.20 -11.07
CA ASP A 221 3.73 -8.63 -11.11
C ASP A 221 3.45 -9.71 -10.04
N LEU A 222 2.25 -9.65 -9.47
CA LEU A 222 1.66 -10.69 -8.62
C LEU A 222 0.40 -11.23 -9.31
N VAL A 223 0.36 -12.54 -9.54
CA VAL A 223 -0.75 -13.22 -10.22
C VAL A 223 -1.60 -13.95 -9.19
N TYR A 224 -2.75 -13.39 -8.85
CA TYR A 224 -3.67 -13.98 -7.85
C TYR A 224 -4.84 -14.74 -8.45
N ASN A 225 -5.21 -14.44 -9.69
CA ASN A 225 -6.46 -14.89 -10.28
C ASN A 225 -6.38 -16.30 -10.91
N HIS A 226 -5.19 -16.82 -11.18
CA HIS A 226 -4.99 -18.14 -11.78
C HIS A 226 -3.60 -18.69 -11.51
N ALA A 227 -3.43 -20.00 -11.69
CA ALA A 227 -2.15 -20.69 -11.77
C ALA A 227 -2.09 -21.51 -13.06
N ALA A 228 -0.89 -22.00 -13.43
CA ALA A 228 -0.74 -22.88 -14.58
C ALA A 228 -1.49 -24.21 -14.37
N ASN A 229 -1.90 -24.83 -15.48
CA ASN A 229 -2.64 -26.09 -15.47
C ASN A 229 -1.84 -27.28 -14.93
N ASP A 230 -0.51 -27.16 -14.84
CA ASP A 230 0.41 -28.14 -14.28
C ASP A 230 0.87 -27.81 -12.85
N CYS A 231 0.32 -26.74 -12.24
CA CYS A 231 0.64 -26.33 -10.88
C CYS A 231 0.34 -27.44 -9.87
N GLU A 232 1.37 -27.86 -9.13
CA GLU A 232 1.27 -28.97 -8.18
C GLU A 232 0.32 -28.68 -7.03
N LEU A 233 0.22 -27.41 -6.61
CA LEU A 233 -0.70 -26.99 -5.56
C LEU A 233 -2.15 -27.28 -5.94
N LEU A 234 -2.53 -27.07 -7.22
CA LEU A 234 -3.89 -27.36 -7.69
C LEU A 234 -4.19 -28.86 -7.78
N LYS A 235 -3.16 -29.71 -7.94
CA LYS A 235 -3.34 -31.18 -7.89
C LYS A 235 -3.56 -31.67 -6.47
N GLN A 236 -2.85 -31.07 -5.51
CA GLN A 236 -2.96 -31.41 -4.09
C GLN A 236 -4.23 -30.82 -3.46
N HIS A 237 -4.65 -29.65 -3.94
CA HIS A 237 -5.79 -28.87 -3.44
C HIS A 237 -6.76 -28.53 -4.58
N PRO A 238 -7.47 -29.52 -5.15
CA PRO A 238 -8.42 -29.27 -6.22
C PRO A 238 -9.59 -28.37 -5.81
N GLU A 239 -9.89 -28.28 -4.50
CA GLU A 239 -10.88 -27.36 -3.91
C GLU A 239 -10.53 -25.88 -4.08
N ALA A 240 -9.26 -25.57 -4.38
CA ALA A 240 -8.82 -24.21 -4.67
C ALA A 240 -9.30 -23.69 -6.05
N ALA A 241 -9.89 -24.56 -6.87
CA ALA A 241 -10.43 -24.23 -8.18
C ALA A 241 -11.94 -24.53 -8.26
N TYR A 242 -12.60 -23.97 -9.27
CA TYR A 242 -13.98 -24.31 -9.59
C TYR A 242 -14.06 -25.74 -10.13
N ASN A 243 -14.75 -26.63 -9.40
CA ASN A 243 -14.93 -28.04 -9.73
C ASN A 243 -16.40 -28.48 -9.51
N LEU A 244 -16.74 -29.72 -9.90
CA LEU A 244 -18.10 -30.31 -9.82
C LEU A 244 -18.35 -31.03 -8.49
#